data_AF-A0A7K4J855-F1
#
_entry.id   AF-A0A7K4J855-F1
#
_cell.length_a   1.000
_cell.length_b   1.000
_cell.length_c   1.000
_cell.angle_alpha   90.00
_cell.angle_beta   90.00
_cell.angle_gamma   90.00
#
_symmetry.space_group_name_H-M   'P 1'
#
loop_
_entity.id
_entity.type
_entity.pdbx_description
1 polymer ?
#
loop_
_entity_poly.entity_id
_entity_poly.type
_entity_poly.pdbx_seq_one_letter_code
_entity_poly.pdbx_strand_id
1 'polypeptide(L)'
;SLPPITQEEALHILGFQPPFEEIRFGPFTGNTTLMRWFRQINDHFHIKGCSYVLYKPHGKNKTAGETAAGALAKLTRGLKDESMAYIYHCQNHYFCPIGFEATPVKASKAYRGRVLQQEVEYWILIGEPSRKHPTIHCKRWADIVTDLNTQNPEYLDIRHLERGLQHRKTKKVGGNLHCIIAFQRLNWQRFGPWNFPFGNIRQDKQSQTQGQGISKSESEDNISKKQHGRLGRSFSAGFHQESAWKKSNLRERRNSGYQSYNDYEGND
;
A
#
# COMPACT_ATOMS: atom_id res chain seq x y z
N SER A 1 14.10 -17.41 9.65
CA SER A 1 13.30 -16.19 9.89
C SER A 1 13.70 -15.60 11.22
N LEU A 2 13.57 -14.29 11.42
CA LEU A 2 13.66 -13.71 12.77
C LEU A 2 12.40 -14.10 13.57
N PRO A 3 12.48 -14.16 14.92
CA PRO A 3 11.29 -14.30 15.74
C PRO A 3 10.35 -13.10 15.53
N PRO A 4 9.02 -13.30 15.69
CA PRO A 4 8.10 -12.17 15.72
C PRO A 4 8.41 -11.27 16.91
N ILE A 5 8.24 -9.96 16.72
CA ILE A 5 8.38 -8.97 17.79
C ILE A 5 7.01 -8.55 18.30
N THR A 6 6.95 -8.15 19.56
CA THR A 6 5.72 -7.58 20.16
C THR A 6 5.50 -6.14 19.71
N GLN A 7 4.30 -5.62 19.96
CA GLN A 7 4.00 -4.21 19.71
C GLN A 7 4.88 -3.30 20.59
N GLU A 8 5.07 -3.66 21.85
CA GLU A 8 5.85 -2.92 22.83
C GLU A 8 7.33 -2.89 22.46
N GLU A 9 7.88 -4.00 21.96
CA GLU A 9 9.24 -4.06 21.43
C GLU A 9 9.40 -3.13 20.22
N ALA A 10 8.45 -3.18 19.27
CA ALA A 10 8.45 -2.27 18.13
C ALA A 10 8.41 -0.80 18.59
N LEU A 11 7.57 -0.46 19.58
CA LEU A 11 7.47 0.90 20.11
C LEU A 11 8.78 1.37 20.78
N HIS A 12 9.44 0.51 21.56
CA HIS A 12 10.76 0.82 22.12
C HIS A 12 11.79 1.08 21.02
N ILE A 13 11.85 0.24 19.97
CA ILE A 13 12.77 0.43 18.82
C ILE A 13 12.52 1.78 18.14
N LEU A 14 11.27 2.20 18.06
CA LEU A 14 10.86 3.48 17.48
C LEU A 14 11.10 4.69 18.41
N GLY A 15 11.64 4.47 19.61
CA GLY A 15 12.02 5.50 20.57
C GLY A 15 10.90 5.92 21.53
N PHE A 16 9.78 5.20 21.56
CA PHE A 16 8.75 5.42 22.56
C PHE A 16 9.13 4.81 23.91
N GLN A 17 8.63 5.39 24.99
CA GLN A 17 8.83 4.92 26.35
C GLN A 17 7.50 4.52 26.97
N PRO A 18 7.49 3.53 27.87
CA PRO A 18 6.28 3.18 28.62
C PRO A 18 5.84 4.34 29.53
N PRO A 19 4.56 4.37 29.93
CA PRO A 19 3.47 3.43 29.58
C PRO A 19 2.99 3.60 28.12
N PHE A 20 2.91 2.48 27.38
CA PHE A 20 2.59 2.50 25.94
C PHE A 20 1.13 2.85 25.65
N GLU A 21 0.24 2.49 26.57
CA GLU A 21 -1.19 2.76 26.54
C GLU A 21 -1.53 4.26 26.61
N GLU A 22 -0.61 5.08 27.12
CA GLU A 22 -0.80 6.53 27.23
C GLU A 22 -0.36 7.29 25.96
N ILE A 23 0.31 6.60 25.02
CA ILE A 23 0.83 7.25 23.82
C ILE A 23 -0.32 7.66 22.90
N ARG A 24 -0.44 8.97 22.70
CA ARG A 24 -1.40 9.56 21.76
C ARG A 24 -0.76 9.74 20.40
N PHE A 25 -0.86 8.72 19.55
CA PHE A 25 -0.32 8.73 18.18
C PHE A 25 -0.88 9.86 17.29
N GLY A 26 -2.09 10.35 17.57
CA GLY A 26 -2.59 11.64 17.11
C GLY A 26 -2.40 11.93 15.61
N PRO A 27 -2.32 13.22 15.22
CA PRO A 27 -2.16 13.60 13.80
C PRO A 27 -0.78 13.34 13.19
N PHE A 28 0.23 12.99 13.99
CA PHE A 28 1.61 12.80 13.49
C PHE A 28 1.84 11.40 12.88
N THR A 29 0.97 10.43 13.15
CA THR A 29 1.02 9.07 12.60
C THR A 29 0.24 8.93 11.30
N GLY A 30 0.76 9.52 10.23
CA GLY A 30 0.25 9.30 8.87
C GLY A 30 1.01 8.19 8.13
N ASN A 31 0.55 7.86 6.92
CA ASN A 31 1.13 6.84 6.04
C ASN A 31 2.66 6.97 5.88
N THR A 32 3.19 8.19 5.73
CA THR A 32 4.64 8.42 5.62
C THR A 32 5.39 8.03 6.90
N THR A 33 4.79 8.29 8.06
CA THR A 33 5.35 7.92 9.36
C THR A 33 5.40 6.40 9.50
N LEU A 34 4.34 5.70 9.09
CA LEU A 34 4.28 4.24 9.09
C LEU A 34 5.35 3.61 8.19
N MET A 35 5.53 4.15 6.98
CA MET A 35 6.60 3.75 6.06
C MET A 35 8.00 4.01 6.65
N ARG A 36 8.18 5.10 7.40
CA ARG A 36 9.43 5.41 8.10
C ARG A 36 9.69 4.46 9.25
N TRP A 37 8.68 4.13 10.04
CA TRP A 37 8.79 3.17 11.13
C TRP A 37 9.18 1.79 10.63
N PHE A 38 8.57 1.32 9.53
CA PHE A 38 9.00 0.08 8.89
C PHE A 38 10.49 0.10 8.53
N ARG A 39 10.99 1.22 7.97
CA ARG A 39 12.42 1.37 7.71
C ARG A 39 13.27 1.34 8.99
N GLN A 40 12.87 2.04 10.04
CA GLN A 40 13.61 2.06 11.32
C GLN A 40 13.68 0.67 11.96
N ILE A 41 12.58 -0.08 11.94
CA ILE A 41 12.55 -1.46 12.43
C ILE A 41 13.47 -2.35 11.58
N ASN A 42 13.41 -2.24 10.25
CA ASN A 42 14.32 -2.96 9.37
C ASN A 42 15.80 -2.63 9.63
N ASP A 43 16.12 -1.34 9.81
CA ASP A 43 17.48 -0.88 10.10
C ASP A 43 17.99 -1.43 11.45
N HIS A 44 17.12 -1.48 12.48
CA HIS A 44 17.41 -2.08 13.79
C HIS A 44 17.77 -3.57 13.67
N PHE A 45 17.04 -4.33 12.86
CA PHE A 45 17.31 -5.76 12.63
C PHE A 45 18.29 -6.04 11.48
N HIS A 46 18.90 -5.02 10.90
CA HIS A 46 19.78 -5.11 9.74
C HIS A 46 19.16 -5.84 8.52
N ILE A 47 17.84 -5.76 8.39
CA ILE A 47 17.09 -6.32 7.26
C ILE A 47 16.95 -5.26 6.17
N LYS A 48 17.01 -5.69 4.90
CA LYS A 48 16.63 -4.85 3.76
C LYS A 48 15.16 -5.03 3.47
N GLY A 49 14.41 -3.94 3.56
CA GLY A 49 13.01 -3.88 3.16
C GLY A 49 12.69 -2.53 2.52
N CYS A 50 11.63 -2.50 1.72
CA CYS A 50 11.09 -1.27 1.18
C CYS A 50 9.58 -1.19 1.41
N SER A 51 9.05 0.02 1.42
CA SER A 51 7.62 0.27 1.47
C SER A 51 7.25 1.28 0.41
N TYR A 52 6.09 1.11 -0.22
CA TYR A 52 5.59 2.01 -1.26
C TYR A 52 4.06 2.02 -1.29
N VAL A 53 3.47 3.10 -1.82
CA VAL A 53 2.02 3.15 -2.06
C VAL A 53 1.72 2.30 -3.30
N LEU A 54 1.04 1.18 -3.10
CA LEU A 54 0.63 0.27 -4.17
C LEU A 54 -0.47 0.88 -5.02
N TYR A 55 -1.49 1.45 -4.38
CA TYR A 55 -2.64 2.01 -5.07
C TYR A 55 -3.20 3.22 -4.33
N LYS A 56 -3.23 4.36 -5.03
CA LYS A 56 -3.86 5.60 -4.58
C LYS A 56 -4.29 6.42 -5.81
N PRO A 57 -5.59 6.44 -6.14
CA PRO A 57 -6.08 7.15 -7.33
C PRO A 57 -5.96 8.68 -7.23
N HIS A 58 -6.16 9.24 -6.03
CA HIS A 58 -6.32 10.68 -5.84
C HIS A 58 -5.44 11.25 -4.73
N GLY A 59 -5.23 12.57 -4.76
CA GLY A 59 -4.51 13.31 -3.73
C GLY A 59 -2.99 13.18 -3.80
N LYS A 60 -2.33 13.54 -2.68
CA LYS A 60 -0.87 13.51 -2.56
C LYS A 60 -0.34 12.08 -2.62
N ASN A 61 0.75 11.87 -3.36
CA ASN A 61 1.37 10.57 -3.63
C ASN A 61 0.45 9.61 -4.41
N LYS A 62 -0.37 10.15 -5.33
CA LYS A 62 -1.16 9.32 -6.25
C LYS A 62 -0.25 8.41 -7.08
N THR A 63 -0.71 7.20 -7.36
CA THR A 63 0.00 6.21 -8.16
C THR A 63 -0.36 6.41 -9.64
N ALA A 64 0.41 7.25 -10.34
CA ALA A 64 0.14 7.59 -11.74
C ALA A 64 0.22 6.36 -12.66
N GLY A 65 -0.77 6.19 -13.54
CA GLY A 65 -0.84 5.06 -14.48
C GLY A 65 -1.30 3.74 -13.86
N GLU A 66 -1.46 3.66 -12.53
CA GLU A 66 -1.96 2.44 -11.89
C GLU A 66 -3.49 2.35 -12.00
N THR A 67 -3.98 1.28 -12.62
CA THR A 67 -5.42 0.98 -12.71
C THR A 67 -5.87 0.11 -11.54
N ALA A 68 -7.18 0.10 -11.26
CA ALA A 68 -7.75 -0.81 -10.26
C ALA A 68 -7.43 -2.29 -10.58
N ALA A 69 -7.47 -2.69 -11.85
CA ALA A 69 -7.13 -4.04 -12.26
C ALA A 69 -5.63 -4.35 -12.07
N GLY A 70 -4.75 -3.40 -12.39
CA GLY A 70 -3.31 -3.53 -12.19
C GLY A 70 -2.94 -3.63 -10.70
N ALA A 71 -3.54 -2.79 -9.88
CA ALA A 71 -3.41 -2.84 -8.43
C ALA A 71 -3.89 -4.17 -7.84
N LEU A 72 -5.06 -4.67 -8.27
CA LEU A 72 -5.57 -5.98 -7.86
C LEU A 72 -4.62 -7.12 -8.23
N ALA A 73 -4.09 -7.12 -9.45
CA ALA A 73 -3.15 -8.14 -9.90
C ALA A 73 -1.86 -8.13 -9.05
N LYS A 74 -1.37 -6.95 -8.68
CA LYS A 74 -0.20 -6.81 -7.80
C LYS A 74 -0.50 -7.23 -6.36
N LEU A 75 -1.65 -6.84 -5.82
CA LEU A 75 -2.10 -7.18 -4.48
C LEU A 75 -2.27 -8.70 -4.33
N THR A 76 -3.05 -9.32 -5.21
CA THR A 76 -3.31 -10.78 -5.17
C THR A 76 -2.04 -11.60 -5.42
N ARG A 77 -1.12 -11.13 -6.27
CA ARG A 77 0.18 -11.76 -6.43
C ARG A 77 1.00 -11.70 -5.15
N GLY A 78 1.13 -10.53 -4.53
CA GLY A 78 1.96 -10.42 -3.32
C GLY A 78 1.29 -10.96 -2.06
N LEU A 79 -0.04 -11.07 -1.98
CA LEU A 79 -0.71 -11.82 -0.91
C LEU A 79 -0.38 -13.33 -0.93
N LYS A 80 0.19 -13.84 -2.03
CA LYS A 80 0.75 -15.19 -2.15
C LYS A 80 2.27 -15.24 -1.90
N ASP A 81 2.91 -14.08 -1.69
CA ASP A 81 4.35 -13.95 -1.50
C ASP A 81 4.67 -13.67 -0.03
N GLU A 82 5.38 -14.60 0.61
CA GLU A 82 5.78 -14.51 2.03
C GLU A 82 6.71 -13.32 2.33
N SER A 83 7.24 -12.64 1.31
CA SER A 83 8.05 -11.43 1.46
C SER A 83 7.24 -10.14 1.45
N MET A 84 5.92 -10.20 1.28
CA MET A 84 5.05 -9.04 1.12
C MET A 84 4.03 -8.95 2.26
N ALA A 85 3.78 -7.73 2.72
CA ALA A 85 2.67 -7.39 3.61
C ALA A 85 2.00 -6.10 3.15
N TYR A 86 0.75 -5.89 3.53
CA TYR A 86 -0.06 -4.77 3.05
C TYR A 86 -0.80 -4.08 4.17
N ILE A 87 -1.03 -2.79 3.97
CA ILE A 87 -1.93 -1.99 4.78
C ILE A 87 -2.87 -1.23 3.86
N TYR A 88 -4.16 -1.38 4.07
CA TYR A 88 -5.19 -0.56 3.45
C TYR A 88 -5.63 0.51 4.45
N HIS A 89 -5.25 1.76 4.17
CA HIS A 89 -5.61 2.90 4.98
C HIS A 89 -6.85 3.58 4.42
N CYS A 90 -7.90 3.73 5.23
CA CYS A 90 -9.08 4.52 4.93
C CYS A 90 -9.83 4.92 6.20
N GLN A 91 -10.59 6.01 6.17
CA GLN A 91 -11.39 6.50 7.30
C GLN A 91 -10.61 6.59 8.64
N ASN A 92 -9.36 7.09 8.57
CA ASN A 92 -8.43 7.19 9.70
C ASN A 92 -8.17 5.85 10.41
N HIS A 93 -8.14 4.77 9.64
CA HIS A 93 -7.90 3.43 10.13
C HIS A 93 -7.08 2.59 9.17
N TYR A 94 -6.34 1.66 9.73
CA TYR A 94 -5.43 0.79 9.01
C TYR A 94 -5.96 -0.64 9.08
N PHE A 95 -6.45 -1.13 7.94
CA PHE A 95 -6.79 -2.53 7.73
C PHE A 95 -5.57 -3.30 7.24
N CYS A 96 -5.46 -4.58 7.59
CA CYS A 96 -4.39 -5.46 7.09
C CYS A 96 -4.97 -6.45 6.08
N PRO A 97 -4.85 -6.24 4.76
CA PRO A 97 -5.11 -7.31 3.79
C PRO A 97 -4.20 -8.52 4.05
N ILE A 98 -4.81 -9.68 4.30
CA ILE A 98 -4.11 -10.92 4.65
C ILE A 98 -4.34 -12.07 3.65
N GLY A 99 -5.26 -11.90 2.71
CA GLY A 99 -5.54 -12.89 1.69
C GLY A 99 -6.64 -12.43 0.74
N PHE A 100 -7.07 -13.30 -0.15
CA PHE A 100 -8.17 -13.01 -1.07
C PHE A 100 -8.88 -14.28 -1.52
N GLU A 101 -10.12 -14.12 -1.96
CA GLU A 101 -10.93 -15.14 -2.60
C GLU A 101 -11.38 -14.62 -3.98
N ALA A 102 -11.36 -15.49 -4.99
CA ALA A 102 -11.75 -15.16 -6.37
C ALA A 102 -13.01 -15.96 -6.73
N THR A 103 -14.16 -15.45 -6.30
CA THR A 103 -15.44 -16.15 -6.38
C THR A 103 -16.04 -16.06 -7.79
N PRO A 104 -16.31 -17.18 -8.49
CA PRO A 104 -16.99 -17.14 -9.78
C PRO A 104 -18.37 -16.48 -9.68
N VAL A 105 -18.67 -15.54 -10.59
CA VAL A 105 -19.96 -14.83 -10.62
C VAL A 105 -21.13 -15.79 -10.87
N LYS A 106 -20.88 -16.90 -11.56
CA LYS A 106 -21.86 -17.97 -11.78
C LYS A 106 -21.37 -19.26 -11.14
N ALA A 107 -22.18 -19.85 -10.25
CA ALA A 107 -21.84 -21.10 -9.56
C ALA A 107 -21.49 -22.24 -10.54
N SER A 108 -22.13 -22.30 -11.71
CA SER A 108 -21.83 -23.30 -12.75
C SER A 108 -20.42 -23.19 -13.34
N LYS A 109 -19.69 -22.10 -13.08
CA LYS A 109 -18.30 -21.92 -13.47
C LYS A 109 -17.31 -22.36 -12.39
N ALA A 110 -17.74 -22.59 -11.14
CA ALA A 110 -16.84 -22.96 -10.04
C ALA A 110 -16.13 -24.29 -10.24
N TYR A 111 -16.77 -25.22 -10.97
CA TYR A 111 -16.20 -26.52 -11.29
C TYR A 111 -15.46 -26.54 -12.64
N ARG A 112 -15.42 -25.40 -13.35
CA ARG A 112 -14.62 -25.28 -14.58
C ARG A 112 -13.20 -24.92 -14.16
N GLY A 113 -12.20 -25.55 -14.77
CA GLY A 113 -10.78 -25.40 -14.39
C GLY A 113 -10.30 -23.95 -14.24
N ARG A 114 -9.79 -23.32 -15.31
CA ARG A 114 -9.36 -21.91 -15.24
C ARG A 114 -10.55 -20.99 -15.51
N VAL A 115 -10.95 -20.22 -14.50
CA VAL A 115 -11.95 -19.15 -14.63
C VAL A 115 -11.24 -17.85 -15.01
N LEU A 116 -11.77 -17.12 -16.00
CA LEU A 116 -11.17 -15.85 -16.44
C LEU A 116 -11.36 -14.77 -15.37
N GLN A 117 -10.43 -13.82 -15.28
CA GLN A 117 -10.47 -12.75 -14.26
C GLN A 117 -11.76 -11.91 -14.32
N GLN A 118 -12.34 -11.76 -15.51
CA GLN A 118 -13.61 -11.05 -15.74
C GLN A 118 -14.86 -11.83 -15.30
N GLU A 119 -14.71 -13.11 -14.95
CA GLU A 119 -15.80 -14.00 -14.56
C GLU A 119 -15.82 -14.28 -13.05
N VAL A 120 -14.95 -13.60 -12.31
CA VAL A 120 -14.84 -13.72 -10.85
C VAL A 120 -15.02 -12.35 -10.18
N GLU A 121 -15.60 -12.37 -9.00
CA GLU A 121 -15.59 -11.26 -8.05
C GLU A 121 -14.48 -11.49 -7.02
N TYR A 122 -13.63 -10.49 -6.83
CA TYR A 122 -12.54 -10.59 -5.87
C TYR A 122 -12.97 -10.06 -4.50
N TRP A 123 -12.71 -10.85 -3.48
CA TRP A 123 -12.91 -10.52 -2.08
C TRP A 123 -11.56 -10.44 -1.41
N ILE A 124 -11.26 -9.34 -0.73
CA ILE A 124 -10.01 -9.17 0.03
C ILE A 124 -10.31 -9.54 1.48
N LEU A 125 -9.58 -10.52 2.00
CA LEU A 125 -9.60 -10.90 3.41
C LEU A 125 -8.79 -9.87 4.20
N ILE A 126 -9.38 -9.34 5.25
CA ILE A 126 -8.81 -8.30 6.10
C ILE A 126 -8.67 -8.86 7.51
N GLY A 127 -7.45 -8.80 8.05
CA GLY A 127 -7.17 -8.88 9.48
C GLY A 127 -7.39 -7.50 10.10
N GLU A 128 -8.30 -7.43 11.06
CA GLU A 128 -8.75 -6.18 11.67
C GLU A 128 -8.16 -6.05 13.08
N PRO A 129 -7.23 -5.09 13.32
CA PRO A 129 -6.63 -4.88 14.63
C PRO A 129 -7.59 -4.27 15.67
N SER A 130 -8.70 -3.67 15.26
CA SER A 130 -9.69 -3.07 16.15
C SER A 130 -10.55 -4.12 16.84
N ARG A 131 -10.61 -4.04 18.18
CA ARG A 131 -11.49 -4.90 19.00
C ARG A 131 -13.00 -4.68 18.78
N LYS A 132 -13.38 -3.63 18.07
CA LYS A 132 -14.79 -3.28 17.80
C LYS A 132 -15.36 -3.98 16.56
N HIS A 133 -14.54 -4.74 15.84
CA HIS A 133 -14.91 -5.39 14.59
C HIS A 133 -14.47 -6.86 14.61
N PRO A 134 -15.09 -7.73 13.78
CA PRO A 134 -14.63 -9.11 13.63
C PRO A 134 -13.15 -9.14 13.25
N THR A 135 -12.38 -9.98 13.94
CA THR A 135 -10.92 -10.10 13.74
C THR A 135 -10.54 -10.39 12.30
N ILE A 136 -11.36 -11.18 11.60
CA ILE A 136 -11.23 -11.42 10.16
C ILE A 136 -12.57 -11.15 9.50
N HIS A 137 -12.55 -10.34 8.45
CA HIS A 137 -13.71 -10.12 7.59
C HIS A 137 -13.25 -9.92 6.13
N CYS A 138 -14.19 -9.86 5.19
CA CYS A 138 -13.87 -9.64 3.78
C CYS A 138 -14.54 -8.36 3.24
N LYS A 139 -13.93 -7.77 2.21
CA LYS A 139 -14.50 -6.66 1.44
C LYS A 139 -14.33 -6.95 -0.04
N ARG A 140 -15.36 -6.66 -0.85
CA ARG A 140 -15.22 -6.79 -2.30
C ARG A 140 -14.18 -5.78 -2.78
N TRP A 141 -13.37 -6.19 -3.74
CA TRP A 141 -12.41 -5.31 -4.39
C TRP A 141 -13.10 -4.09 -5.00
N ALA A 142 -14.30 -4.27 -5.58
CA ALA A 142 -15.10 -3.17 -6.12
C ALA A 142 -15.45 -2.10 -5.06
N ASP A 143 -15.77 -2.52 -3.83
CA ASP A 143 -16.07 -1.59 -2.73
C ASP A 143 -14.81 -0.84 -2.28
N ILE A 144 -13.66 -1.53 -2.18
CA ILE A 144 -12.35 -0.91 -1.90
C ILE A 144 -11.98 0.10 -2.98
N VAL A 145 -12.16 -0.24 -4.25
CA VAL A 145 -11.90 0.66 -5.38
C VAL A 145 -12.80 1.88 -5.31
N THR A 146 -14.08 1.69 -4.95
CA THR A 146 -15.03 2.79 -4.79
C THR A 146 -14.52 3.73 -3.70
N ASP A 147 -14.22 3.22 -2.50
CA ASP A 147 -13.65 4.01 -1.40
C ASP A 147 -12.39 4.79 -1.80
N LEU A 148 -11.46 4.15 -2.50
CA LEU A 148 -10.20 4.78 -2.92
C LEU A 148 -10.38 5.85 -4.01
N ASN A 149 -11.43 5.75 -4.83
CA ASN A 149 -11.74 6.70 -5.90
C ASN A 149 -12.71 7.81 -5.46
N THR A 150 -13.51 7.61 -4.41
CA THR A 150 -14.38 8.66 -3.88
C THR A 150 -13.54 9.82 -3.33
N GLN A 151 -13.93 11.06 -3.63
CA GLN A 151 -13.25 12.26 -3.14
C GLN A 151 -14.25 13.16 -2.42
N ASN A 152 -13.75 14.01 -1.52
CA ASN A 152 -14.61 14.99 -0.85
C ASN A 152 -15.41 15.82 -1.87
N PRO A 153 -16.65 16.22 -1.55
CA PRO A 153 -17.34 16.01 -0.28
C PRO A 153 -17.91 14.59 -0.08
N GLU A 154 -17.90 13.74 -1.10
CA GLU A 154 -18.41 12.38 -0.98
C GLU A 154 -17.43 11.48 -0.22
N TYR A 155 -17.96 10.44 0.42
CA TYR A 155 -17.16 9.36 1.00
C TYR A 155 -17.97 8.06 1.05
N LEU A 156 -17.28 6.94 0.90
CA LEU A 156 -17.81 5.62 1.22
C LEU A 156 -17.29 5.22 2.61
N ASP A 157 -18.18 4.78 3.49
CA ASP A 157 -17.76 4.14 4.73
C ASP A 157 -17.63 2.64 4.48
N ILE A 158 -16.41 2.17 4.20
CA ILE A 158 -16.19 0.76 3.86
C ILE A 158 -16.53 -0.20 5.01
N ARG A 159 -16.65 0.28 6.26
CA ARG A 159 -17.13 -0.55 7.37
C ARG A 159 -18.65 -0.70 7.37
N HIS A 160 -19.33 0.33 6.89
CA HIS A 160 -20.79 0.47 6.89
C HIS A 160 -21.32 0.65 5.46
N LEU A 161 -21.09 -0.37 4.61
CA LEU A 161 -21.46 -0.34 3.19
C LEU A 161 -22.97 -0.18 2.98
N GLU A 162 -23.78 -0.59 3.95
CA GLU A 162 -25.24 -0.41 3.97
C GLU A 162 -25.67 1.06 3.89
N ARG A 163 -24.80 2.00 4.31
CA ARG A 163 -25.08 3.44 4.24
C ARG A 163 -24.86 4.03 2.84
N GLY A 164 -24.27 3.26 1.93
CA GLY A 164 -23.94 3.70 0.59
C GLY A 164 -22.97 4.89 0.56
N LEU A 165 -22.99 5.62 -0.55
CA LEU A 165 -22.22 6.84 -0.72
C LEU A 165 -22.83 7.96 0.12
N GLN A 166 -22.00 8.58 0.95
CA GLN A 166 -22.42 9.63 1.87
C GLN A 166 -21.74 10.95 1.54
N HIS A 167 -22.30 12.04 2.06
CA HIS A 167 -21.82 13.40 1.80
C HIS A 167 -21.34 14.07 3.09
N ARG A 168 -20.15 14.66 3.06
CA ARG A 168 -19.58 15.42 4.18
C ARG A 168 -20.00 16.88 4.10
N LYS A 169 -20.32 17.46 5.25
CA LYS A 169 -20.46 18.91 5.40
C LYS A 169 -19.07 19.54 5.44
N THR A 170 -18.46 19.76 4.28
CA THR A 170 -17.12 20.34 4.16
C THR A 170 -17.06 21.34 3.00
N LYS A 171 -16.30 22.42 3.19
CA LYS A 171 -15.96 23.38 2.12
C LYS A 171 -14.84 22.85 1.21
N LYS A 172 -14.09 21.84 1.66
CA LYS A 172 -13.00 21.26 0.90
C LYS A 172 -13.53 20.23 -0.10
N VAL A 173 -13.43 20.55 -1.38
CA VAL A 173 -13.76 19.64 -2.49
C VAL A 173 -12.49 18.96 -2.98
N GLY A 174 -12.59 17.70 -3.35
CA GLY A 174 -11.51 16.88 -3.89
C GLY A 174 -10.58 16.28 -2.84
N GLY A 175 -9.72 15.40 -3.34
CA GLY A 175 -8.70 14.71 -2.56
C GLY A 175 -9.24 13.53 -1.75
N ASN A 176 -8.37 12.53 -1.61
CA ASN A 176 -8.59 11.34 -0.79
C ASN A 176 -7.25 10.97 -0.11
N LEU A 177 -7.31 10.60 1.18
CA LEU A 177 -6.16 10.14 1.95
C LEU A 177 -5.96 8.62 1.90
N HIS A 178 -6.98 7.91 1.43
CA HIS A 178 -7.03 6.47 1.44
C HIS A 178 -6.05 5.90 0.42
N CYS A 179 -5.46 4.75 0.75
CA CYS A 179 -4.52 4.06 -0.13
C CYS A 179 -4.25 2.63 0.34
N ILE A 180 -3.66 1.84 -0.55
CA ILE A 180 -3.02 0.57 -0.20
C ILE A 180 -1.51 0.79 -0.21
N ILE A 181 -0.84 0.42 0.88
CA ILE A 181 0.60 0.48 1.07
C ILE A 181 1.13 -0.96 1.06
N ALA A 182 2.20 -1.20 0.33
CA ALA A 182 2.93 -2.46 0.33
C ALA A 182 4.22 -2.32 1.13
N PHE A 183 4.57 -3.39 1.84
CA PHE A 183 5.81 -3.57 2.57
C PHE A 183 6.46 -4.85 2.04
N GLN A 184 7.73 -4.76 1.65
CA GLN A 184 8.44 -5.85 0.98
C GLN A 184 9.78 -6.10 1.64
N ARG A 185 10.08 -7.36 1.94
CA ARG A 185 11.43 -7.82 2.26
C ARG A 185 12.23 -7.97 0.97
N LEU A 186 13.42 -7.39 0.93
CA LEU A 186 14.33 -7.48 -0.21
C LEU A 186 15.38 -8.57 0.04
N ASN A 187 15.51 -9.53 -0.88
CA ASN A 187 16.56 -10.55 -0.85
C ASN A 187 17.68 -10.20 -1.83
N TRP A 188 18.87 -9.89 -1.31
CA TRP A 188 20.04 -9.57 -2.14
C TRP A 188 20.63 -10.76 -2.92
N GLN A 189 20.35 -12.02 -2.52
CA GLN A 189 20.81 -13.20 -3.27
C GLN A 189 20.21 -13.26 -4.70
N ARG A 190 19.11 -12.56 -4.98
CA ARG A 190 18.52 -12.44 -6.33
C ARG A 190 19.14 -11.32 -7.19
N PHE A 191 20.00 -10.47 -6.62
CA PHE A 191 20.63 -9.34 -7.29
C PHE A 191 22.18 -9.40 -7.22
N GLY A 192 22.74 -10.59 -7.01
CA GLY A 192 24.17 -10.81 -7.24
C GLY A 192 24.52 -10.55 -8.73
N PRO A 193 25.73 -10.06 -9.04
CA PRO A 193 26.09 -9.61 -10.40
C PRO A 193 26.09 -10.70 -11.49
N TRP A 194 25.74 -11.96 -11.17
CA TRP A 194 25.89 -13.11 -12.06
C TRP A 194 24.73 -14.13 -12.01
N ASN A 195 23.51 -13.73 -11.65
CA ASN A 195 22.34 -14.63 -11.73
C ASN A 195 21.38 -14.21 -12.85
N PHE A 196 21.85 -14.24 -14.10
CA PHE A 196 20.98 -14.38 -15.26
C PHE A 196 20.87 -15.88 -15.60
N PRO A 197 19.70 -16.52 -15.46
CA PRO A 197 19.50 -17.82 -16.05
C PRO A 197 19.38 -17.60 -17.56
N PHE A 198 20.49 -17.72 -18.29
CA PHE A 198 20.43 -18.02 -19.72
C PHE A 198 19.85 -19.44 -19.85
N GLY A 199 18.53 -19.52 -19.84
CA GLY A 199 17.79 -20.73 -20.18
C GLY A 199 18.02 -21.04 -21.65
N ASN A 200 18.67 -22.16 -21.92
CA ASN A 200 18.98 -22.72 -23.23
C ASN A 200 17.77 -22.66 -24.19
N ILE A 201 17.84 -21.80 -25.20
CA ILE A 201 17.04 -21.96 -26.41
C ILE A 201 17.68 -23.14 -27.18
N ARG A 202 17.12 -24.34 -26.99
CA ARG A 202 17.25 -25.41 -27.98
C ARG A 202 16.44 -24.97 -29.20
N GLN A 203 17.12 -24.42 -30.21
CA GLN A 203 16.57 -24.31 -31.56
C GLN A 203 16.49 -25.71 -32.14
N ASP A 204 15.27 -26.24 -32.22
CA ASP A 204 14.97 -27.35 -33.12
C ASP A 204 15.25 -26.89 -34.56
N LYS A 205 16.20 -27.59 -35.19
CA LYS A 205 16.49 -27.48 -36.61
C LYS A 205 15.30 -28.01 -37.40
N GLN A 206 14.70 -27.16 -38.24
CA GLN A 206 14.01 -27.62 -39.43
C GLN A 206 14.67 -27.05 -40.69
N SER A 207 14.74 -27.94 -41.66
CA SER A 207 15.45 -28.02 -42.93
C SER A 207 15.02 -27.02 -44.02
N GLN A 208 16.01 -26.64 -44.85
CA GLN A 208 15.98 -26.39 -46.32
C GLN A 208 14.95 -25.35 -46.84
N THR A 209 15.27 -24.38 -47.71
CA THR A 209 15.73 -24.55 -49.10
C THR A 209 16.16 -23.18 -49.70
N GLN A 210 16.91 -23.23 -50.80
CA GLN A 210 17.58 -22.17 -51.58
C GLN A 210 16.69 -21.03 -52.13
N GLY A 211 17.31 -19.89 -52.47
CA GLY A 211 16.77 -18.92 -53.45
C GLY A 211 17.45 -17.55 -53.43
N GLN A 212 18.07 -17.16 -54.55
CA GLN A 212 18.85 -15.93 -54.80
C GLN A 212 18.00 -14.64 -54.89
N GLY A 213 18.64 -13.46 -54.71
CA GLY A 213 18.12 -12.19 -55.24
C GLY A 213 18.72 -10.93 -54.60
N ILE A 214 19.68 -10.32 -55.30
CA ILE A 214 20.33 -9.03 -54.98
C ILE A 214 19.44 -7.86 -55.44
N SER A 215 19.28 -6.83 -54.61
CA SER A 215 19.34 -5.42 -55.07
C SER A 215 19.63 -4.46 -53.92
N LYS A 216 20.62 -3.58 -54.16
CA LYS A 216 21.10 -2.51 -53.28
C LYS A 216 20.11 -1.35 -53.24
N SER A 217 20.09 -0.61 -52.13
CA SER A 217 19.91 0.84 -52.14
C SER A 217 20.58 1.46 -50.93
N GLU A 218 21.49 2.38 -51.21
CA GLU A 218 22.30 3.18 -50.30
C GLU A 218 21.47 4.26 -49.60
N SER A 219 21.81 4.61 -48.36
CA SER A 219 22.30 5.97 -48.05
C SER A 219 22.71 6.08 -46.58
N GLU A 220 23.88 6.68 -46.43
CA GLU A 220 24.60 7.06 -45.21
C GLU A 220 23.81 8.15 -44.45
N ASP A 221 23.93 8.32 -43.13
CA ASP A 221 24.89 9.19 -42.44
C ASP A 221 24.24 9.52 -41.07
N ASN A 222 24.86 9.89 -39.94
CA ASN A 222 26.24 10.11 -39.55
C ASN A 222 26.29 10.07 -38.00
N ILE A 223 27.47 9.77 -37.46
CA ILE A 223 27.80 9.80 -36.04
C ILE A 223 28.07 11.24 -35.59
N SER A 224 27.64 11.61 -34.38
CA SER A 224 28.30 12.67 -33.60
C SER A 224 28.29 12.39 -32.10
N LYS A 225 29.46 12.59 -31.49
CA LYS A 225 29.93 12.11 -30.18
C LYS A 225 29.85 13.19 -29.09
N LYS A 226 29.62 12.72 -27.84
CA LYS A 226 30.10 13.23 -26.51
C LYS A 226 29.55 14.60 -26.04
N GLN A 227 29.42 14.96 -24.76
CA GLN A 227 30.09 14.60 -23.48
C GLN A 227 29.07 14.66 -22.30
N HIS A 228 29.09 13.70 -21.36
CA HIS A 228 29.62 13.83 -19.98
C HIS A 228 29.18 15.06 -19.16
N GLY A 229 28.24 14.85 -18.22
CA GLY A 229 27.87 15.78 -17.15
C GLY A 229 27.34 15.02 -15.92
N ARG A 230 28.06 15.16 -14.81
CA ARG A 230 27.99 14.41 -13.55
C ARG A 230 26.60 14.33 -12.87
N LEU A 231 26.23 13.13 -12.40
CA LEU A 231 25.18 12.94 -11.40
C LEU A 231 25.60 13.58 -10.06
N GLY A 232 24.83 14.59 -9.64
CA GLY A 232 24.94 15.23 -8.33
C GLY A 232 24.40 14.33 -7.22
N ARG A 233 25.20 14.22 -6.16
CA ARG A 233 24.99 13.39 -4.97
C ARG A 233 23.77 13.87 -4.16
N SER A 234 22.95 12.93 -3.71
CA SER A 234 21.92 13.16 -2.71
C SER A 234 22.58 13.46 -1.36
N PHE A 235 22.32 14.64 -0.80
CA PHE A 235 22.77 15.00 0.54
C PHE A 235 21.93 14.28 1.59
N SER A 236 22.60 13.44 2.38
CA SER A 236 22.11 12.87 3.63
C SER A 236 21.98 13.98 4.66
N ALA A 237 20.77 14.36 5.05
CA ALA A 237 20.56 15.15 6.26
C ALA A 237 20.54 14.19 7.46
N GLY A 238 21.68 14.06 8.13
CA GLY A 238 21.75 13.52 9.49
C GLY A 238 21.07 14.49 10.45
N PHE A 239 20.27 13.99 11.38
CA PHE A 239 19.74 14.81 12.46
C PHE A 239 20.66 14.66 13.66
N HIS A 240 21.34 15.76 14.01
CA HIS A 240 22.00 15.95 15.28
C HIS A 240 20.95 15.96 16.40
N GLN A 241 21.27 15.25 17.47
CA GLN A 241 20.58 15.23 18.74
C GLN A 241 20.90 16.54 19.47
N GLU A 242 19.93 17.45 19.58
CA GLU A 242 19.98 18.53 20.58
C GLU A 242 18.69 18.53 21.41
N SER A 243 18.87 18.05 22.63
CA SER A 243 18.00 18.20 23.78
C SER A 243 18.01 19.64 24.28
N ALA A 244 16.89 20.34 24.18
CA ALA A 244 16.64 21.54 24.97
C ALA A 244 15.14 21.72 25.23
N TRP A 245 14.76 21.43 26.47
CA TRP A 245 13.44 21.66 27.03
C TRP A 245 13.15 23.17 27.05
N LYS A 246 12.05 23.61 26.43
CA LYS A 246 11.48 24.93 26.71
C LYS A 246 10.00 24.77 27.09
N LYS A 247 9.75 25.03 28.38
CA LYS A 247 8.43 25.27 28.98
C LYS A 247 7.71 26.40 28.23
N SER A 248 6.45 26.21 27.89
CA SER A 248 5.53 27.32 27.60
C SER A 248 4.30 27.22 28.50
N ASN A 249 4.01 28.35 29.14
CA ASN A 249 3.04 28.50 30.21
C ASN A 249 1.58 28.44 29.73
N LEU A 250 0.79 27.89 30.64
CA LEU A 250 -0.66 27.97 30.81
C LEU A 250 -1.29 29.30 30.35
N ARG A 251 -2.33 29.21 29.50
CA ARG A 251 -3.49 30.09 29.58
C ARG A 251 -4.76 29.27 29.36
N GLU A 252 -5.43 29.04 30.47
CA GLU A 252 -6.76 28.47 30.62
C GLU A 252 -7.78 29.33 29.86
N ARG A 253 -8.59 28.72 28.99
CA ARG A 253 -9.85 29.32 28.53
C ARG A 253 -10.95 28.28 28.61
N ARG A 254 -11.73 28.37 29.68
CA ARG A 254 -12.99 27.66 29.93
C ARG A 254 -14.07 28.07 28.93
N ASN A 255 -14.76 27.08 28.35
CA ASN A 255 -16.24 26.95 28.20
C ASN A 255 -16.50 25.78 27.23
N SER A 256 -17.02 24.65 27.71
CA SER A 256 -18.43 24.30 28.03
C SER A 256 -19.16 23.74 26.81
N GLY A 257 -19.81 22.58 27.00
CA GLY A 257 -20.67 21.94 25.99
C GLY A 257 -20.45 20.44 25.78
N TYR A 258 -20.40 19.64 26.85
CA TYR A 258 -20.75 18.21 26.75
C TYR A 258 -22.27 18.10 26.86
N GLN A 259 -22.95 17.66 25.81
CA GLN A 259 -24.32 17.16 25.89
C GLN A 259 -24.30 15.69 25.46
N SER A 260 -24.34 14.84 26.49
CA SER A 260 -24.76 13.45 26.46
C SER A 260 -26.29 13.44 26.28
N TYR A 261 -26.78 12.65 25.34
CA TYR A 261 -28.19 12.25 25.31
C TYR A 261 -28.23 10.75 25.62
N ASN A 262 -28.72 10.46 26.82
CA ASN A 262 -29.23 9.14 27.20
C ASN A 262 -30.68 9.03 26.71
N ASP A 263 -30.98 7.87 26.13
CA ASP A 263 -32.14 7.00 26.35
C ASP A 263 -33.47 7.65 26.77
N TYR A 264 -34.46 7.53 25.89
CA TYR A 264 -35.88 7.57 26.23
C TYR A 264 -36.43 6.14 26.21
N GLU A 265 -36.79 5.64 27.39
CA GLU A 265 -37.81 4.61 27.56
C GLU A 265 -39.21 5.25 27.50
N GLY A 266 -40.09 4.62 26.72
CA GLY A 266 -41.38 4.10 27.21
C GLY A 266 -42.41 5.01 27.87
N ASN A 267 -43.47 5.24 27.10
CA ASN A 267 -44.90 5.33 27.44
C ASN A 267 -45.53 6.62 28.02
N ASP A 268 -46.64 6.93 27.33
CA ASP A 268 -47.78 7.85 27.56
C ASP A 268 -47.56 9.36 27.40
#